data_AF-A0A547PA35-F1
#
_entry.id   AF-A0A547PA35-F1
#
_cell.length_a   1.000
_cell.length_b   1.000
_cell.length_c   1.000
_cell.angle_alpha   90.00
_cell.angle_beta   90.00
_cell.angle_gamma   90.00
#
_symmetry.space_group_name_H-M   'P 1'
#
loop_
_entity.id
_entity.type
_entity.pdbx_description
1 polymer ?
#
loop_
_entity_poly.entity_id
_entity_poly.type
_entity_poly.pdbx_seq_one_letter_code
_entity_poly.pdbx_strand_id
1 'polypeptide(L)'
;MIMTLISSALLTLSAQASVSDISQKSSALSQQSKAVVRCSAAFALVSFGQGNGNEDALKWPKLEPRGREFFVRSLARLMDETGLDQAGIADLVGKEAQNLWDNDKVNDVMPGCLVMLEASGV
;
A
#
# COMPACT_ATOMS: atom_id res chain seq x y z
N MET A 1 -31.17 10.48 -64.72
CA MET A 1 -29.88 9.76 -64.67
C MET A 1 -29.45 9.73 -63.21
N ILE A 2 -29.99 8.82 -62.39
CA ILE A 2 -29.53 7.45 -62.14
C ILE A 2 -28.08 7.45 -61.64
N MET A 3 -27.85 7.25 -60.35
CA MET A 3 -27.37 5.95 -59.81
C MET A 3 -27.11 6.06 -58.30
N THR A 4 -27.98 5.44 -57.53
CA THR A 4 -27.77 5.00 -56.14
C THR A 4 -26.61 4.01 -56.04
N LEU A 5 -25.70 4.18 -55.08
CA LEU A 5 -24.91 3.08 -54.53
C LEU A 5 -24.81 3.21 -53.00
N ILE A 6 -25.46 2.27 -52.33
CA ILE A 6 -25.40 1.97 -50.90
C ILE A 6 -24.12 1.16 -50.68
N SER A 7 -23.33 1.49 -49.66
CA SER A 7 -22.38 0.53 -49.11
C SER A 7 -22.33 0.67 -47.59
N SER A 8 -23.05 -0.22 -46.92
CA SER A 8 -23.13 -0.38 -45.48
C SER A 8 -21.79 -0.86 -44.92
N ALA A 9 -21.13 -0.03 -44.12
CA ALA A 9 -20.03 -0.46 -43.26
C ALA A 9 -20.58 -0.69 -41.85
N LEU A 10 -20.95 -1.94 -41.55
CA LEU A 10 -21.16 -2.43 -40.20
C LEU A 10 -19.81 -2.40 -39.47
N LEU A 11 -19.52 -1.35 -38.70
CA LEU A 11 -18.47 -1.42 -37.70
C LEU A 11 -19.02 -2.16 -36.48
N THR A 12 -18.49 -3.36 -36.29
CA THR A 12 -18.64 -4.20 -35.11
C THR A 12 -18.13 -3.45 -33.87
N LEU A 13 -19.06 -3.10 -32.98
CA LEU A 13 -18.74 -2.58 -31.65
C LEU A 13 -18.17 -3.73 -30.81
N SER A 14 -16.84 -3.80 -30.69
CA SER A 14 -16.18 -4.70 -29.75
C SER A 14 -16.32 -4.14 -28.33
N ALA A 15 -17.36 -4.61 -27.63
CA ALA A 15 -17.51 -4.44 -26.18
C ALA A 15 -16.32 -5.11 -25.48
N GLN A 16 -15.30 -4.32 -25.14
CA GLN A 16 -14.25 -4.73 -24.22
C GLN A 16 -14.84 -4.64 -22.81
N ALA A 17 -15.51 -5.72 -22.40
CA ALA A 17 -15.76 -5.96 -20.98
C ALA A 17 -14.40 -6.17 -20.32
N SER A 18 -13.86 -5.12 -19.72
CA SER A 18 -12.77 -5.22 -18.76
C SER A 18 -13.30 -5.98 -17.54
N VAL A 19 -13.19 -7.31 -17.57
CA VAL A 19 -13.26 -8.11 -16.35
C VAL A 19 -11.92 -7.90 -15.66
N SER A 20 -11.85 -6.92 -14.78
CA SER A 20 -10.74 -6.81 -13.83
C SER A 20 -11.32 -6.79 -12.43
N ASP A 21 -10.89 -7.81 -11.67
CA ASP A 21 -11.01 -7.96 -10.23
C ASP A 21 -12.41 -8.25 -9.65
N ILE A 22 -12.96 -9.42 -10.00
CA ILE A 22 -13.56 -10.22 -8.93
C ILE A 22 -12.41 -10.75 -8.09
N SER A 23 -12.04 -9.94 -7.09
CA SER A 23 -11.57 -10.33 -5.78
C SER A 23 -11.01 -11.75 -5.75
N GLN A 24 -9.74 -11.90 -6.11
CA GLN A 24 -8.97 -13.01 -5.57
C GLN A 24 -8.91 -12.80 -4.07
N LYS A 25 -9.92 -13.33 -3.35
CA LYS A 25 -9.74 -13.85 -1.99
C LYS A 25 -8.78 -15.04 -2.07
N SER A 26 -7.54 -14.76 -2.46
CA SER A 26 -6.43 -15.64 -2.18
C SER A 26 -6.06 -15.36 -0.74
N SER A 27 -5.76 -16.40 0.03
CA SER A 27 -5.32 -16.35 1.43
C SER A 27 -4.03 -15.55 1.66
N ALA A 28 -3.51 -14.88 0.63
CA ALA A 28 -2.34 -14.02 0.66
C ALA A 28 -2.74 -12.55 0.49
N LEU A 29 -2.13 -11.67 1.29
CA LEU A 29 -2.26 -10.22 1.18
C LEU A 29 -2.08 -9.74 -0.27
N SER A 30 -2.87 -8.75 -0.68
CA SER A 30 -2.64 -8.04 -1.94
C SER A 30 -1.27 -7.35 -1.93
N GLN A 31 -0.72 -7.03 -3.11
CA GLN A 31 0.57 -6.33 -3.19
C GLN A 31 0.51 -4.93 -2.53
N GLN A 32 -0.64 -4.25 -2.64
CA GLN A 32 -0.87 -2.98 -1.97
C GLN A 32 -0.90 -3.14 -0.45
N SER A 33 -1.62 -4.14 0.05
CA SER A 33 -1.73 -4.43 1.48
C SER A 33 -0.35 -4.81 2.07
N LYS A 34 0.47 -5.57 1.33
CA LYS A 34 1.87 -5.86 1.73
C LYS A 34 2.73 -4.59 1.83
N ALA A 35 2.57 -3.67 0.88
CA ALA A 35 3.31 -2.40 0.92
C ALA A 35 2.88 -1.54 2.12
N VAL A 36 1.58 -1.48 2.42
CA VAL A 36 1.05 -0.81 3.61
C VAL A 36 1.66 -1.37 4.89
N VAL A 37 1.70 -2.70 5.01
CA VAL A 37 2.29 -3.39 6.17
C VAL A 37 3.77 -3.06 6.33
N ARG A 38 4.54 -3.18 5.25
CA ARG A 38 5.97 -2.85 5.23
C ARG A 38 6.24 -1.41 5.64
N CYS A 39 5.49 -0.47 5.09
CA CYS A 39 5.71 0.94 5.40
C CYS A 39 5.22 1.31 6.80
N SER A 40 4.15 0.69 7.29
CA SER A 40 3.71 0.84 8.68
C SER A 40 4.77 0.33 9.66
N ALA A 41 5.39 -0.81 9.36
CA ALA A 41 6.48 -1.38 10.15
C ALA A 41 7.74 -0.51 10.13
N ALA A 42 8.17 -0.06 8.95
CA ALA A 42 9.33 0.81 8.80
C ALA A 42 9.16 2.14 9.55
N PHE A 43 7.97 2.76 9.45
CA PHE A 43 7.67 3.99 10.19
C PHE A 43 7.62 3.79 11.69
N ALA A 44 7.11 2.65 12.18
CA ALA A 44 7.13 2.34 13.60
C ALA A 44 8.57 2.26 14.14
N LEU A 45 9.47 1.57 13.43
CA LEU A 45 10.88 1.45 13.80
C LEU A 45 11.60 2.80 13.77
N VAL A 46 11.42 3.58 12.70
CA VAL A 46 12.05 4.89 12.57
C VAL A 46 11.49 5.88 13.59
N SER A 47 10.17 5.94 13.80
CA SER A 47 9.56 6.82 14.80
C SER A 47 10.04 6.48 16.22
N PHE A 48 10.12 5.18 16.54
CA PHE A 48 10.71 4.72 17.81
C PHE A 48 12.18 5.16 17.93
N GLY A 49 13.00 4.97 16.89
CA GLY A 49 14.39 5.42 16.88
C GLY A 49 14.54 6.93 17.05
N GLN A 50 13.72 7.73 16.35
CA GLN A 50 13.69 9.20 16.47
C GLN A 50 13.35 9.63 17.90
N GLY A 51 12.38 8.98 18.54
CA GLY A 51 12.01 9.24 19.93
C GLY A 51 13.12 8.92 20.95
N ASN A 52 14.04 8.02 20.60
CA ASN A 52 15.17 7.61 21.44
C ASN A 52 16.51 8.27 21.05
N GLY A 53 16.50 9.20 20.08
CA GLY A 53 17.72 9.87 19.63
C GLY A 53 18.68 8.97 18.83
N ASN A 54 18.19 7.90 18.21
CA ASN A 54 19.00 7.03 17.35
C ASN A 54 19.43 7.79 16.08
N GLU A 55 20.74 7.88 15.84
CA GLU A 55 21.31 8.66 14.74
C GLU A 55 20.87 8.17 13.35
N ASP A 56 20.71 6.85 13.15
CA ASP A 56 20.24 6.30 11.88
C ASP A 56 18.79 6.67 11.60
N ALA A 57 17.93 6.63 12.62
CA ALA A 57 16.53 7.04 12.51
C ALA A 57 16.39 8.55 12.28
N LEU A 58 17.30 9.35 12.84
CA LEU A 58 17.33 10.81 12.69
C LEU A 58 17.79 11.28 11.30
N LYS A 59 18.34 10.40 10.45
CA LYS A 59 18.61 10.69 9.04
C LYS A 59 17.33 10.84 8.21
N TRP A 60 16.24 10.23 8.66
CA TRP A 60 14.94 10.30 8.00
C TRP A 60 14.16 11.54 8.42
N PRO A 61 13.25 12.06 7.58
CA PRO A 61 12.33 13.12 7.97
C PRO A 61 11.56 12.76 9.24
N LYS A 62 11.20 13.76 10.04
CA LYS A 62 10.39 13.56 11.24
C LYS A 62 9.05 12.94 10.85
N LEU A 63 8.78 11.75 11.37
CA LEU A 63 7.56 11.01 11.02
C LEU A 63 6.35 11.49 11.79
N GLU A 64 6.51 11.88 13.05
CA GLU A 64 5.39 12.36 13.86
C GLU A 64 5.00 13.82 13.53
N PRO A 65 3.71 14.13 13.33
CA PRO A 65 2.52 13.28 13.58
C PRO A 65 2.03 12.44 12.37
N ARG A 66 2.53 12.71 11.16
CA ARG A 66 2.02 12.17 9.88
C ARG A 66 2.07 10.64 9.83
N GLY A 67 3.17 10.04 10.28
CA GLY A 67 3.36 8.59 10.33
C GLY A 67 2.35 7.87 11.22
N ARG A 68 1.97 8.47 12.36
CA ARG A 68 0.91 7.93 13.23
C ARG A 68 -0.46 8.00 12.55
N GLU A 69 -0.77 9.10 11.87
CA GLU A 69 -2.04 9.22 11.14
C GLU A 69 -2.12 8.21 9.98
N PHE A 70 -1.04 8.08 9.21
CA PHE A 70 -0.90 7.06 8.17
C PHE A 70 -1.16 5.66 8.74
N PHE A 71 -0.53 5.32 9.87
CA PHE A 71 -0.70 4.03 10.53
C PHE A 71 -2.15 3.77 10.90
N VAL A 72 -2.80 4.71 11.59
CA VAL A 72 -4.21 4.55 12.02
C VAL A 72 -5.14 4.35 10.81
N ARG A 73 -5.02 5.20 9.79
CA ARG A 73 -5.89 5.15 8.60
C ARG A 73 -5.64 3.90 7.75
N SER A 74 -4.38 3.53 7.56
CA SER A 74 -4.01 2.42 6.69
C SER A 74 -4.31 1.07 7.32
N LEU A 75 -4.13 0.95 8.64
CA LEU A 75 -4.46 -0.30 9.35
C LEU A 75 -5.96 -0.50 9.50
N ALA A 76 -6.75 0.56 9.72
CA ALA A 76 -8.21 0.46 9.69
C ALA A 76 -8.69 -0.07 8.32
N ARG A 77 -8.17 0.49 7.23
CA ARG A 77 -8.45 -0.02 5.87
C ARG A 77 -7.99 -1.47 5.69
N LEU A 78 -6.85 -1.85 6.26
CA LEU A 78 -6.35 -3.22 6.17
C LEU A 78 -7.24 -4.23 6.91
N MET A 79 -7.85 -3.83 8.04
CA MET A 79 -8.87 -4.63 8.74
C MET A 79 -10.08 -4.87 7.83
N ASP A 80 -10.57 -3.82 7.15
CA ASP A 80 -11.70 -3.94 6.22
C ASP A 80 -11.37 -4.85 5.02
N GLU A 81 -10.16 -4.76 4.48
CA GLU A 81 -9.72 -5.54 3.32
C GLU A 81 -9.48 -7.03 3.65
N THR A 82 -8.96 -7.33 4.85
CA THR A 82 -8.52 -8.69 5.22
C THR A 82 -9.48 -9.42 6.14
N GLY A 83 -10.39 -8.70 6.81
CA GLY A 83 -11.23 -9.23 7.88
C GLY A 83 -10.48 -9.54 9.17
N LEU A 84 -9.19 -9.16 9.28
CA LEU A 84 -8.42 -9.29 10.51
C LEU A 84 -8.86 -8.25 11.55
N ASP A 85 -8.83 -8.64 12.81
CA ASP A 85 -9.02 -7.71 13.93
C ASP A 85 -7.72 -6.95 14.26
N GLN A 86 -7.80 -6.06 15.24
CA GLN A 86 -6.66 -5.27 15.68
C GLN A 86 -5.46 -6.14 16.10
N ALA A 87 -5.70 -7.28 16.76
CA ALA A 87 -4.64 -8.18 17.21
C ALA A 87 -3.96 -8.86 16.02
N GLY A 88 -4.74 -9.33 15.04
CA GLY A 88 -4.24 -9.92 13.81
C GLY A 88 -3.41 -8.92 12.99
N ILE A 89 -3.87 -7.68 12.86
CA ILE A 89 -3.09 -6.63 12.18
C ILE A 89 -1.81 -6.28 12.95
N ALA A 90 -1.87 -6.18 14.28
CA ALA A 90 -0.70 -5.89 15.11
C ALA A 90 0.36 -6.99 15.01
N ASP A 91 -0.04 -8.27 15.03
CA ASP A 91 0.86 -9.42 14.80
C ASP A 91 1.49 -9.37 13.41
N LEU A 92 0.69 -9.06 12.39
CA LEU A 92 1.14 -8.98 11.00
C LEU A 92 2.18 -7.86 10.79
N VAL A 93 1.92 -6.66 11.31
CA VAL A 93 2.87 -5.53 11.25
C VAL A 93 4.09 -5.77 12.14
N GLY A 94 3.90 -6.37 13.32
CA GLY A 94 5.00 -6.72 14.23
C GLY A 94 5.97 -7.72 13.61
N LYS A 95 5.46 -8.75 12.91
CA LYS A 95 6.29 -9.71 12.16
C LYS A 95 7.09 -9.05 11.05
N GLU A 96 6.48 -8.13 10.30
CA GLU A 96 7.19 -7.36 9.27
C GLU A 96 8.25 -6.44 9.90
N ALA A 97 7.96 -5.78 11.03
CA ALA A 97 8.94 -4.96 11.74
C ALA A 97 10.14 -5.79 12.21
N GLN A 98 9.89 -6.97 12.79
CA GLN A 98 10.95 -7.90 13.16
C GLN A 98 11.77 -8.34 11.93
N ASN A 99 11.10 -8.65 10.81
CA ASN A 99 11.78 -9.03 9.58
C ASN A 99 12.68 -7.90 9.05
N LEU A 100 12.19 -6.66 9.03
CA LEU A 100 12.98 -5.51 8.60
C LEU A 100 14.17 -5.26 9.51
N TRP A 101 14.01 -5.45 10.81
CA TRP A 101 15.09 -5.32 11.79
C TRP A 101 16.15 -6.40 11.62
N ASP A 102 15.75 -7.67 11.59
CA ASP A 102 16.67 -8.82 11.51
C ASP A 102 17.51 -8.84 10.23
N ASN A 103 16.99 -8.26 9.15
CA ASN A 103 17.63 -8.24 7.84
C ASN A 103 18.24 -6.88 7.47
N ASP A 104 18.27 -5.91 8.39
CA ASP A 104 18.75 -4.54 8.19
C ASP A 104 18.12 -3.88 6.94
N LYS A 105 16.81 -4.02 6.78
CA LYS A 105 16.06 -3.59 5.59
C LYS A 105 15.31 -2.29 5.74
N VAL A 106 15.38 -1.64 6.90
CA VAL A 106 14.72 -0.34 7.12
C VAL A 106 15.19 0.69 6.10
N ASN A 107 16.51 0.81 5.88
CA ASN A 107 17.05 1.80 4.95
C ASN A 107 16.67 1.54 3.49
N ASP A 108 16.53 0.27 3.11
CA ASP A 108 16.15 -0.13 1.75
C ASP A 108 14.70 0.25 1.41
N VAL A 109 13.79 0.18 2.40
CA VAL A 109 12.34 0.35 2.16
C VAL A 109 11.86 1.78 2.40
N MET A 110 12.55 2.53 3.26
CA MET A 110 12.14 3.86 3.70
C MET A 110 11.92 4.87 2.56
N PRO A 111 12.77 4.95 1.51
CA PRO A 111 12.54 5.90 0.42
C PRO A 111 11.18 5.69 -0.27
N GLY A 112 10.82 4.43 -0.54
CA GLY A 112 9.53 4.09 -1.14
C GLY A 112 8.36 4.35 -0.18
N CYS A 113 8.57 4.10 1.11
CA CYS A 113 7.55 4.34 2.11
C CYS A 113 7.23 5.83 2.28
N LEU A 114 8.23 6.72 2.23
CA LEU A 114 7.99 8.17 2.27
C LEU A 114 7.15 8.66 1.08
N VAL A 115 7.32 8.07 -0.11
CA VAL A 115 6.43 8.36 -1.26
C VAL A 115 5.00 7.95 -0.96
N MET A 116 4.79 6.78 -0.33
CA MET A 116 3.46 6.31 0.06
C MET A 116 2.84 7.19 1.15
N LEU A 117 3.63 7.67 2.12
CA LEU A 117 3.18 8.60 3.15
C LEU A 117 2.65 9.89 2.51
N GLU A 118 3.41 10.47 1.59
CA GLU A 118 3.00 11.67 0.85
C GLU A 118 1.72 11.43 0.04
N ALA A 119 1.63 10.31 -0.66
CA ALA A 119 0.46 9.94 -1.46
C ALA A 119 -0.81 9.68 -0.61
N SER A 120 -0.67 9.42 0.69
CA SER A 120 -1.81 9.15 1.57
C SER A 120 -2.63 10.41 1.96
N GLY A 121 -2.05 11.60 1.72
CA GLY A 121 -2.69 12.88 2.01
C GLY A 121 -2.77 13.21 3.51
N VAL A 122 -1.87 12.64 4.31
CA VAL A 122 -1.62 13.02 5.73
C VAL A 122 -0.37 13.89 5.84
#